data_AF-A0A178IDA0-F1
#
_entry.id   AF-A0A178IDA0-F1
#
_cell.length_a   1.000
_cell.length_b   1.000
_cell.length_c   1.000
_cell.angle_alpha   90.00
_cell.angle_beta   90.00
_cell.angle_gamma   90.00
#
_symmetry.space_group_name_H-M   'P 1'
#
loop_
_entity.id
_entity.type
_entity.pdbx_description
1 polymer ?
#
loop_
_entity_poly.entity_id
_entity_poly.type
_entity_poly.pdbx_seq_one_letter_code
_entity_poly.pdbx_strand_id
1 'polypeptide(L)'
;MDSPELYARLLEDAQRYDPTAHNRGLLAPYRDVLLLQRAKFMSYEQIAATLNRHGLKVSPAAVGVFCRRNFTKAEIERVRQSPSTTTTNASGRRPAGSSAGAPTFGVSAPGSSVGSLGKRGPKIARDNY
;
A
#
# COMPACT_ATOMS: atom_id res chain seq x y z
N MET A 1 22.63 -35.23 -36.06
CA MET A 1 21.70 -34.57 -35.11
C MET A 1 20.36 -35.23 -35.33
N ASP A 2 20.13 -36.30 -34.60
CA ASP A 2 18.96 -37.15 -34.76
C ASP A 2 17.74 -36.46 -34.15
N SER A 3 16.68 -36.33 -34.94
CA SER A 3 15.39 -35.72 -34.56
C SER A 3 14.84 -36.13 -33.18
N PRO A 4 14.95 -37.40 -32.71
CA PRO A 4 14.47 -37.77 -31.37
C PRO A 4 15.28 -37.16 -30.22
N GLU A 5 16.59 -36.95 -30.38
CA GLU A 5 17.43 -36.34 -29.35
C GLU A 5 17.15 -34.84 -29.21
N LEU A 6 16.90 -34.17 -30.34
CA LEU A 6 16.45 -32.77 -30.37
C LEU A 6 15.07 -32.62 -29.72
N TYR A 7 14.13 -33.52 -30.03
CA TYR A 7 12.79 -33.51 -29.42
C TYR A 7 12.86 -33.69 -27.90
N ALA A 8 13.66 -34.65 -27.40
CA ALA A 8 13.84 -34.86 -25.97
C ALA A 8 14.41 -33.62 -25.26
N ARG A 9 15.41 -32.96 -25.86
CA ARG A 9 15.96 -31.70 -25.32
C ARG A 9 14.95 -30.56 -25.30
N LEU A 10 14.19 -30.36 -26.37
CA LEU A 10 13.14 -29.33 -26.41
C LEU A 10 12.03 -29.60 -25.39
N LEU A 11 11.65 -30.87 -25.20
CA LEU A 11 10.62 -31.26 -24.24
C LEU A 11 11.09 -31.05 -22.81
N GLU A 12 12.36 -31.37 -22.52
CA GLU A 12 12.99 -31.11 -21.23
C GLU A 12 13.12 -29.61 -20.94
N ASP A 13 13.53 -28.79 -21.91
CA ASP A 13 13.57 -27.33 -21.78
C ASP A 13 12.17 -26.73 -21.56
N ALA A 14 11.17 -27.22 -22.29
CA ALA A 14 9.77 -26.81 -22.12
C ALA A 14 9.23 -27.17 -20.73
N GLN A 15 9.62 -28.31 -20.17
CA GLN A 15 9.25 -28.71 -18.80
C GLN A 15 9.94 -27.87 -17.73
N ARG A 16 11.19 -27.44 -17.97
CA ARG A 16 11.97 -26.60 -17.04
C ARG A 16 11.59 -25.12 -17.11
N TYR A 17 10.93 -24.68 -18.17
CA TYR A 17 10.54 -23.29 -18.34
C TYR A 17 9.47 -22.88 -17.30
N ASP A 18 9.90 -22.16 -16.24
CA ASP A 18 8.98 -21.47 -15.34
C ASP A 18 8.74 -20.04 -15.88
N PRO A 19 7.60 -19.77 -16.56
CA PRO A 19 7.27 -18.44 -17.08
C PRO A 19 7.16 -17.38 -15.97
N THR A 20 7.05 -17.81 -14.72
CA THR A 20 6.89 -16.94 -13.56
C THR A 20 8.22 -16.64 -12.86
N ALA A 21 9.30 -17.37 -13.15
CA ALA A 21 10.61 -17.15 -12.52
C ALA A 21 11.18 -15.75 -12.80
N HIS A 22 11.13 -15.31 -14.06
CA HIS A 22 11.57 -13.96 -14.45
C HIS A 22 10.76 -12.86 -13.74
N ASN A 23 9.44 -13.04 -13.69
CA ASN A 23 8.52 -12.08 -13.07
C ASN A 23 8.66 -12.04 -11.53
N ARG A 24 9.01 -13.16 -10.89
CA ARG A 24 9.28 -13.20 -9.44
C ARG A 24 10.48 -12.33 -9.07
N GLY A 25 11.59 -12.46 -9.79
CA GLY A 25 12.78 -11.65 -9.54
C GLY A 25 12.55 -10.16 -9.78
N LEU A 26 11.75 -9.83 -10.80
CA LEU A 26 11.46 -8.44 -11.18
C LEU A 26 10.46 -7.76 -10.23
N LEU A 27 9.46 -8.48 -9.71
CA LEU A 27 8.43 -7.91 -8.82
C LEU A 27 8.79 -7.99 -7.33
N ALA A 28 9.72 -8.88 -6.93
CA ALA A 28 10.12 -9.04 -5.53
C ALA A 28 10.60 -7.74 -4.86
N PRO A 29 11.42 -6.88 -5.50
CA PRO A 29 11.85 -5.60 -4.91
C PRO A 29 10.70 -4.60 -4.67
N TYR A 30 9.57 -4.77 -5.38
CA TYR A 30 8.42 -3.89 -5.33
C TYR A 30 7.24 -4.49 -4.55
N ARG A 31 7.50 -5.53 -3.74
CA ARG A 31 6.48 -6.25 -2.97
C ARG A 31 5.60 -5.30 -2.14
N ASP A 32 6.19 -4.35 -1.43
CA ASP A 32 5.44 -3.43 -0.55
C ASP A 32 4.58 -2.44 -1.36
N VAL A 33 5.08 -1.98 -2.50
CA VAL A 33 4.34 -1.09 -3.41
C VAL A 33 3.12 -1.82 -3.97
N LEU A 34 3.30 -3.07 -4.39
CA LEU A 34 2.22 -3.93 -4.88
C LEU A 34 1.18 -4.21 -3.79
N LEU A 35 1.63 -4.48 -2.57
CA LEU A 35 0.74 -4.69 -1.43
C LEU A 35 -0.10 -3.45 -1.15
N LEU A 36 0.50 -2.25 -1.19
CA LEU A 36 -0.20 -0.98 -1.00
C LEU A 36 -1.21 -0.71 -2.13
N GLN A 37 -0.84 -0.96 -3.38
CA GLN A 37 -1.74 -0.83 -4.53
C GLN A 37 -2.95 -1.78 -4.39
N ARG A 38 -2.72 -3.02 -3.94
CA ARG A 38 -3.81 -3.98 -3.66
C ARG A 38 -4.69 -3.55 -2.49
N ALA A 39 -4.11 -2.99 -1.42
CA ALA A 39 -4.87 -2.44 -0.30
C ALA A 39 -5.81 -1.29 -0.77
N LYS A 40 -5.35 -0.48 -1.73
CA LYS A 40 -6.11 0.59 -2.42
C LYS A 40 -7.08 0.09 -3.50
N PHE A 41 -7.38 -1.22 -3.54
CA PHE A 41 -8.31 -1.84 -4.51
C PHE A 41 -7.90 -1.70 -5.98
N MET A 42 -6.62 -1.47 -6.27
CA MET A 42 -6.15 -1.39 -7.65
C MET A 42 -6.24 -2.77 -8.32
N SER A 43 -6.77 -2.81 -9.56
CA SER A 43 -6.89 -4.04 -10.33
C SER A 43 -5.52 -4.51 -10.83
N TYR A 44 -5.39 -5.81 -11.17
CA TYR A 44 -4.12 -6.32 -11.69
C TYR A 44 -3.71 -5.64 -13.01
N GLU A 45 -4.68 -5.24 -13.83
CA GLU A 45 -4.43 -4.50 -15.06
C GLU A 45 -3.93 -3.08 -14.79
N GLN A 46 -4.54 -2.38 -13.83
CA GLN A 46 -4.11 -1.04 -13.42
C GLN A 46 -2.70 -1.06 -12.82
N ILE A 47 -2.40 -2.09 -12.02
CA ILE A 47 -1.06 -2.30 -11.46
C ILE A 47 -0.05 -2.56 -12.59
N ALA A 48 -0.33 -3.48 -13.51
CA ALA A 48 0.54 -3.77 -14.64
C ALA A 48 0.76 -2.54 -15.53
N ALA A 49 -0.30 -1.77 -15.82
CA ALA A 49 -0.20 -0.52 -16.58
C ALA A 49 0.69 0.51 -15.87
N THR A 50 0.58 0.61 -14.53
CA THR A 50 1.42 1.52 -13.73
C THR A 50 2.88 1.09 -13.78
N LEU A 51 3.17 -0.19 -13.60
CA LEU A 51 4.54 -0.73 -13.68
C LEU A 51 5.14 -0.55 -15.08
N ASN A 52 4.35 -0.79 -16.13
CA ASN A 52 4.78 -0.59 -17.52
C ASN A 52 5.14 0.88 -17.80
N ARG A 53 4.41 1.85 -17.25
CA ARG A 53 4.74 3.29 -17.35
C ARG A 53 6.09 3.64 -16.72
N HIS A 54 6.52 2.87 -15.73
CA HIS A 54 7.81 3.04 -15.06
C HIS A 54 8.92 2.14 -15.64
N GLY A 55 8.70 1.52 -16.80
CA GLY A 55 9.70 0.72 -17.51
C GLY A 55 9.75 -0.76 -17.10
N LEU A 56 8.88 -1.20 -16.20
CA LEU A 56 8.78 -2.60 -15.78
C LEU A 56 7.79 -3.33 -16.68
N LYS A 57 8.30 -4.04 -17.70
CA LYS A 57 7.48 -4.80 -18.65
C LYS A 57 6.88 -6.04 -17.99
N VAL A 58 5.65 -5.93 -17.50
CA VAL A 58 4.93 -7.03 -16.85
C VAL A 58 3.51 -7.19 -17.37
N SER A 59 3.06 -8.44 -17.47
CA SER A 59 1.69 -8.76 -17.84
C SER A 59 0.76 -8.73 -16.61
N PRO A 60 -0.53 -8.40 -16.78
CA PRO A 60 -1.52 -8.48 -15.69
C PRO A 60 -1.59 -9.88 -15.05
N ALA A 61 -1.41 -10.93 -15.85
CA ALA A 61 -1.37 -12.31 -15.37
C ALA A 61 -0.20 -12.56 -14.42
N ALA A 62 1.01 -12.06 -14.75
CA ALA A 62 2.18 -12.18 -13.91
C ALA A 62 2.00 -11.47 -12.56
N VAL A 63 1.43 -10.26 -12.58
CA VAL A 63 1.06 -9.52 -11.36
C VAL A 63 0.06 -10.31 -10.53
N GLY A 64 -0.96 -10.90 -11.16
CA GLY A 64 -1.97 -11.73 -10.49
C GLY A 64 -1.36 -12.95 -9.79
N VAL A 65 -0.49 -13.69 -10.48
CA VAL A 65 0.22 -14.85 -9.91
C VAL A 65 1.11 -14.42 -8.74
N PHE A 66 1.86 -13.33 -8.90
CA PHE A 66 2.72 -12.80 -7.83
C PHE A 66 1.89 -12.40 -6.60
N CYS A 67 0.80 -11.65 -6.79
CA CYS A 67 -0.05 -11.21 -5.68
C CYS A 67 -0.67 -12.38 -4.93
N ARG A 68 -1.20 -13.38 -5.65
CA ARG A 68 -1.83 -14.56 -5.04
C ARG A 68 -0.84 -15.42 -4.24
N ARG A 69 0.43 -15.45 -4.65
CA ARG A 69 1.46 -16.26 -4.01
C ARG A 69 2.15 -15.56 -2.83
N ASN A 70 2.24 -14.23 -2.86
CA ASN A 70 3.03 -13.47 -1.88
C ASN A 70 2.18 -12.66 -0.87
N PHE A 71 0.88 -12.47 -1.13
CA PHE A 71 0.00 -11.70 -0.27
C PHE A 71 -1.15 -12.54 0.25
N THR A 72 -1.37 -12.47 1.56
CA THR A 72 -2.56 -13.05 2.18
C THR A 72 -3.67 -12.01 2.28
N LYS A 73 -4.93 -12.47 2.34
CA LYS A 73 -6.08 -11.57 2.52
C LYS A 73 -5.93 -10.72 3.80
N ALA A 74 -5.46 -11.34 4.87
CA ALA A 74 -5.23 -10.68 6.16
C ALA A 74 -4.14 -9.59 6.07
N GLU A 75 -3.08 -9.82 5.29
CA GLU A 75 -2.02 -8.83 5.09
C GLU A 75 -2.52 -7.60 4.32
N ILE A 76 -3.30 -7.81 3.25
CA ILE A 76 -3.93 -6.72 2.48
C ILE A 76 -4.90 -5.92 3.37
N GLU A 77 -5.69 -6.62 4.19
CA GLU A 77 -6.65 -5.98 5.09
C GLU A 77 -5.97 -5.20 6.22
N ARG A 78 -4.89 -5.73 6.78
CA ARG A 78 -4.07 -5.02 7.78
C ARG A 78 -3.50 -3.72 7.23
N VAL A 79 -2.97 -3.73 6.01
CA VAL A 79 -2.46 -2.51 5.36
C VAL A 79 -3.59 -1.53 5.04
N ARG A 80 -4.79 -2.03 4.70
CA ARG A 80 -5.97 -1.18 4.51
C ARG A 80 -6.43 -0.50 5.79
N GLN A 81 -6.38 -1.19 6.93
CA GLN A 81 -6.80 -0.69 8.24
C GLN A 81 -5.77 0.24 8.88
N SER A 82 -4.57 0.35 8.33
CA SER A 82 -3.55 1.31 8.75
C SER A 82 -3.59 2.54 7.84
N PRO A 83 -4.39 3.59 8.14
CA PRO A 83 -4.38 4.84 7.39
C PRO A 83 -3.15 5.70 7.74
N SER A 84 -1.96 5.11 7.83
CA SER A 84 -0.72 5.86 8.11
C SER A 84 0.07 6.09 6.83
N THR A 85 -0.11 7.30 6.30
CA THR A 85 0.96 8.15 5.72
C THR A 85 2.08 7.41 4.98
N THR A 86 1.88 7.08 3.71
CA THR A 86 3.00 6.86 2.78
C THR A 86 2.72 7.62 1.50
N THR A 87 2.73 8.94 1.63
CA THR A 87 3.12 9.85 0.57
C THR A 87 4.61 10.07 0.78
N THR A 88 5.42 9.70 -0.22
CA THR A 88 6.83 10.09 -0.43
C THR A 88 7.81 9.87 0.72
N ASN A 89 8.74 8.92 0.56
CA ASN A 89 10.09 9.08 1.12
C ASN A 89 11.11 8.42 0.19
N ALA A 90 11.46 9.16 -0.87
CA ALA A 90 12.81 9.13 -1.38
C ALA A 90 13.67 9.99 -0.44
N SER A 91 14.71 9.39 0.13
CA SER A 91 15.86 10.03 0.79
C SER A 91 15.64 10.78 2.12
N GLY A 92 15.98 10.07 3.21
CA GLY A 92 16.80 10.61 4.31
C GLY A 92 16.18 11.59 5.31
N ARG A 93 15.71 11.09 6.45
CA ARG A 93 16.18 11.56 7.77
C ARG A 93 15.75 10.62 8.91
N ARG A 94 16.72 10.30 9.76
CA ARG A 94 16.69 9.41 10.92
C ARG A 94 15.95 10.06 12.11
N PRO A 95 15.31 9.31 13.03
CA PRO A 95 14.55 9.89 14.14
C PRO A 95 15.43 10.16 15.36
N ALA A 96 15.28 11.34 15.95
CA ALA A 96 15.66 11.73 17.31
C ALA A 96 14.94 13.07 17.54
N GLY A 97 14.27 13.39 18.64
CA GLY A 97 13.99 12.77 19.92
C GLY A 97 13.16 13.83 20.67
N SER A 98 12.27 13.41 21.54
CA SER A 98 11.45 14.30 22.37
C SER A 98 12.32 15.20 23.26
N SER A 99 11.99 16.49 23.35
CA SER A 99 12.21 17.26 24.59
C SER A 99 11.35 18.52 24.60
N ALA A 100 10.63 18.66 25.72
CA ALA A 100 9.77 19.77 26.09
C ALA A 100 10.53 21.10 26.19
N GLY A 101 9.83 22.20 25.93
CA GLY A 101 10.30 23.56 26.19
C GLY A 101 9.12 24.52 26.17
N ALA A 102 8.66 24.93 27.36
CA ALA A 102 7.68 25.98 27.56
C ALA A 102 8.21 27.34 27.07
N PRO A 103 7.31 28.31 26.85
CA PRO A 103 7.59 29.65 27.33
C PRO A 103 6.46 30.15 28.23
N THR A 104 6.81 30.36 29.49
CA THR A 104 6.17 31.32 30.39
C THR A 104 6.42 32.73 29.87
N PHE A 105 5.45 33.64 30.01
CA PHE A 105 5.56 35.05 30.46
C PHE A 105 4.36 35.85 29.94
N GLY A 106 3.50 36.33 30.85
CA GLY A 106 2.33 37.15 30.51
C GLY A 106 1.41 37.44 31.71
N VAL A 107 1.91 38.32 32.58
CA VAL A 107 1.32 39.04 33.73
C VAL A 107 -0.21 39.36 33.75
N SER A 108 -0.76 39.27 34.98
CA SER A 108 -1.92 39.96 35.61
C SER A 108 -3.35 39.37 35.58
N ALA A 109 -3.88 39.17 36.80
CA ALA A 109 -5.22 38.74 37.21
C ALA A 109 -6.18 39.96 37.45
N PRO A 110 -7.34 39.85 38.15
CA PRO A 110 -8.41 38.84 38.21
C PRO A 110 -9.80 39.46 37.90
N GLY A 111 -10.84 38.64 37.69
CA GLY A 111 -12.22 39.16 37.58
C GLY A 111 -13.30 38.07 37.61
N SER A 112 -13.99 37.96 38.75
CA SER A 112 -15.17 37.12 38.98
C SER A 112 -16.40 37.61 38.19
N SER A 113 -17.23 36.70 37.64
CA SER A 113 -18.70 36.63 37.83
C SER A 113 -19.44 35.82 36.74
N VAL A 114 -20.20 34.81 37.20
CA VAL A 114 -21.59 34.44 36.84
C VAL A 114 -22.12 34.77 35.42
N GLY A 115 -22.66 33.76 34.73
CA GLY A 115 -23.95 33.91 34.00
C GLY A 115 -24.01 33.60 32.50
N SER A 116 -24.46 32.38 32.19
CA SER A 116 -25.49 32.04 31.19
C SER A 116 -25.26 32.10 29.66
N LEU A 117 -25.94 31.13 29.00
CA LEU A 117 -26.64 31.19 27.71
C LEU A 117 -25.89 31.08 26.37
N GLY A 118 -26.09 29.91 25.74
CA GLY A 118 -26.26 29.77 24.29
C GLY A 118 -25.11 29.08 23.55
N LYS A 119 -25.30 28.18 22.58
CA LYS A 119 -26.49 27.79 21.82
C LYS A 119 -26.33 26.34 21.34
N ARG A 120 -27.47 25.65 21.35
CA ARG A 120 -27.70 24.26 20.94
C ARG A 120 -27.54 24.10 19.43
N GLY A 121 -26.84 23.06 18.99
CA GLY A 121 -26.94 22.56 17.61
C GLY A 121 -28.26 21.77 17.41
N PRO A 122 -28.89 21.80 16.21
CA PRO A 122 -30.16 21.11 15.97
C PRO A 122 -30.00 19.58 16.00
N LYS A 123 -30.85 18.91 16.79
CA LYS A 123 -30.97 17.45 16.86
C LYS A 123 -32.20 17.05 16.05
N ILE A 124 -32.00 16.54 14.83
CA ILE A 124 -33.08 16.15 13.93
C ILE A 124 -33.59 14.76 14.35
N ALA A 125 -34.84 14.67 14.79
CA ALA A 125 -35.55 13.42 15.04
C ALA A 125 -36.12 12.88 13.71
N ARG A 126 -36.09 11.56 13.54
CA ARG A 126 -36.57 10.84 12.35
C ARG A 126 -37.89 10.17 12.74
N ASP A 127 -39.01 10.70 12.26
CA ASP A 127 -40.32 10.05 12.39
C ASP A 127 -40.44 8.94 11.34
N ASN A 128 -40.78 7.73 11.81
CA ASN A 128 -41.22 6.61 10.96
C ASN A 128 -42.73 6.75 10.75
N TYR A 129 -43.18 6.68 9.51
CA TYR A 129 -44.55 6.33 9.15
C TYR A 129 -44.55 4.96 8.48
#